data_AF-A0A6N3DIC3-F1
#
_entry.id   AF-A0A6N3DIC3-F1
#
_cell.length_a   1.000
_cell.length_b   1.000
_cell.length_c   1.000
_cell.angle_alpha   90.00
_cell.angle_beta   90.00
_cell.angle_gamma   90.00
#
_symmetry.space_group_name_H-M   'P 1'
#
loop_
_entity.id
_entity.type
_entity.pdbx_description
1 polymer ?
#
loop_
_entity_poly.entity_id
_entity_poly.type
_entity_poly.pdbx_seq_one_letter_code
_entity_poly.pdbx_strand_id
1 'polypeptide(L)'
;MKYQPLESKSALNKVSGRFPFKWDLNIYRGCQHGCIYCYAIYSHKYLDNNDYFGTIYYKENILSCLEKELSSPKWKHELVNIGGCL
;
A
#
# COMPACT_ATOMS: atom_id res chain seq x y z
N MET A 1 -1.50 -12.88 -15.97
CA MET A 1 -1.45 -11.70 -15.08
C MET A 1 -2.88 -11.23 -14.84
N LYS A 2 -3.27 -11.01 -13.58
CA LYS A 2 -4.62 -10.60 -13.19
C LYS A 2 -4.54 -9.28 -12.41
N TYR A 3 -5.48 -8.39 -12.65
CA TYR A 3 -5.64 -7.15 -11.90
C TYR A 3 -6.98 -7.19 -11.20
N GLN A 4 -7.01 -6.95 -9.89
CA GLN A 4 -8.22 -6.99 -9.09
C GLN A 4 -8.38 -5.70 -8.29
N PRO A 5 -9.58 -5.09 -8.26
CA PRO A 5 -9.82 -3.94 -7.42
C PRO A 5 -9.83 -4.36 -5.94
N LEU A 6 -9.38 -3.45 -5.08
CA LEU A 6 -9.47 -3.56 -3.63
C LEU A 6 -9.94 -2.21 -3.07
N GLU A 7 -10.90 -2.24 -2.17
CA GLU A 7 -11.29 -1.04 -1.42
C GLU A 7 -10.34 -0.81 -0.26
N SER A 8 -9.95 0.45 -0.04
CA SER A 8 -9.14 0.84 1.10
C SER A 8 -9.92 1.74 2.06
N LYS A 9 -9.66 1.59 3.36
CA LYS A 9 -10.23 2.47 4.38
C LYS A 9 -9.40 3.74 4.59
N SER A 10 -8.12 3.69 4.23
CA SER A 10 -7.15 4.75 4.45
C SER A 10 -6.04 4.68 3.40
N ALA A 11 -5.54 5.84 2.98
CA ALA A 11 -4.44 5.92 2.03
C ALA A 11 -3.08 5.92 2.74
N LEU A 12 -2.96 6.65 3.85
CA LEU A 12 -1.73 6.85 4.61
C LEU A 12 -1.67 5.94 5.84
N ASN A 13 -0.74 5.00 5.82
CA ASN A 13 -0.41 4.16 6.97
C ASN A 13 0.65 4.84 7.83
N LYS A 14 0.42 4.92 9.15
CA LYS A 14 1.45 5.44 10.07
C LYS A 14 2.52 4.39 10.30
N VAL A 15 3.78 4.76 10.06
CA VAL A 15 4.92 3.86 10.24
C VAL A 15 5.56 4.11 11.59
N SER A 16 5.82 3.03 12.32
CA SER A 16 6.61 3.04 13.56
C SER A 16 8.05 2.58 13.28
N GLY A 17 9.01 3.10 14.05
CA GLY A 17 10.42 2.78 13.90
C GLY A 17 11.29 3.97 13.51
N ARG A 18 12.56 3.69 13.18
CA ARG A 18 13.57 4.69 12.83
C ARG A 18 13.67 4.86 11.32
N PHE A 19 12.58 5.34 10.71
CA PHE A 19 12.54 5.72 9.30
C PHE A 19 12.61 7.25 9.15
N PRO A 20 13.13 7.77 8.03
CA PRO A 20 13.15 9.20 7.75
C PRO A 20 11.74 9.77 7.44
N PHE A 21 10.75 8.90 7.25
CA PHE A 21 9.34 9.23 7.02
C PHE A 21 8.46 8.71 8.15
N LYS A 22 7.25 9.28 8.26
CA LYS A 22 6.25 8.91 9.29
C LYS A 22 5.03 8.21 8.70
N TRP A 23 4.86 8.31 7.39
CA TRP A 23 3.70 7.81 6.67
C TRP A 23 4.15 6.99 5.47
N ASP A 24 3.38 5.97 5.15
CA ASP A 24 3.55 5.13 3.97
C ASP A 24 2.27 5.14 3.14
N LEU A 25 2.42 5.29 1.83
CA LEU A 25 1.35 5.21 0.84
C LEU A 25 1.56 3.98 -0.02
N ASN A 26 0.69 3.01 0.21
CA ASN A 26 0.65 1.76 -0.55
C ASN A 26 -0.53 1.80 -1.53
N ILE A 27 -0.25 1.88 -2.83
CA ILE A 27 -1.25 2.07 -3.90
C ILE A 27 -1.78 0.73 -4.43
N TYR A 28 -0.92 -0.29 -4.43
CA TYR A 28 -1.22 -1.61 -4.96
C TYR A 28 -0.45 -2.69 -4.18
N ARG A 29 -0.97 -3.90 -4.20
CA ARG A 29 -0.36 -5.08 -3.60
C ARG A 29 -0.08 -6.14 -4.67
N GLY A 30 1.09 -6.75 -4.65
CA GLY A 30 1.56 -7.70 -5.67
C GLY A 30 2.69 -7.11 -6.49
N CYS A 31 3.49 -7.93 -7.17
CA CYS A 31 4.59 -7.45 -8.01
C CYS A 31 4.95 -8.51 -9.05
N GLN A 32 5.40 -8.13 -10.25
CA GLN A 32 5.71 -9.10 -11.31
C GLN A 32 7.16 -9.57 -11.32
N HIS A 33 8.03 -9.01 -10.48
CA HIS A 33 9.48 -9.25 -10.55
C HIS A 33 9.92 -10.66 -10.13
N GLY A 34 9.12 -11.41 -9.36
CA GLY A 34 9.49 -12.78 -8.98
C GLY A 34 10.67 -12.88 -8.00
N CYS A 35 10.99 -11.82 -7.24
CA CYS A 35 12.13 -11.84 -6.33
C CYS A 35 11.95 -12.90 -5.23
N ILE A 36 12.86 -13.87 -5.16
CA ILE A 36 12.84 -14.95 -4.14
C ILE A 36 12.93 -14.43 -2.69
N TYR A 37 13.49 -13.23 -2.51
CA TYR A 37 13.66 -12.56 -1.22
C TYR A 37 12.57 -11.49 -0.96
N CYS A 38 11.47 -11.51 -1.71
CA CYS A 38 10.40 -10.52 -1.54
C CYS A 38 9.70 -10.71 -0.20
N TYR A 39 9.94 -9.80 0.75
CA TYR A 39 9.29 -9.82 2.07
C TYR A 39 7.76 -9.66 1.98
N ALA A 40 7.26 -9.01 0.94
CA ALA A 40 5.85 -8.69 0.75
C ALA A 40 5.01 -9.88 0.25
N ILE A 41 5.62 -11.02 -0.07
CA ILE A 41 4.92 -12.21 -0.60
C ILE A 41 3.78 -12.69 0.31
N TYR A 42 3.93 -12.53 1.63
CA TYR A 42 2.91 -12.93 2.61
C TYR A 42 1.69 -12.02 2.64
N SER A 43 1.74 -10.85 1.98
CA SER A 43 0.65 -9.88 2.01
C SER A 43 -0.61 -10.37 1.28
N HIS A 44 -0.50 -11.27 0.29
CA HIS A 44 -1.68 -11.87 -0.35
C HIS A 44 -2.37 -12.93 0.52
N LYS A 45 -1.71 -13.46 1.56
CA LYS A 45 -2.33 -14.41 2.48
C LYS A 45 -3.57 -13.83 3.18
N TYR A 46 -3.61 -12.52 3.40
CA TYR A 46 -4.77 -11.82 3.96
C TYR A 46 -5.96 -11.71 2.99
N LEU A 47 -5.76 -12.07 1.72
CA LEU A 47 -6.75 -12.02 0.65
C LEU A 47 -7.13 -13.44 0.19
N ASP A 48 -6.74 -14.47 0.95
CA ASP A 48 -6.89 -15.89 0.61
C ASP A 48 -6.38 -16.24 -0.80
N ASN A 49 -5.37 -15.50 -1.26
CA ASN A 49 -4.71 -15.69 -2.55
C ASN A 49 -3.22 -15.97 -2.31
N ASN A 50 -2.66 -16.99 -2.93
CA ASN A 50 -1.22 -17.30 -2.81
C ASN A 50 -0.41 -16.87 -4.04
N ASP A 51 -1.06 -16.31 -5.06
CA ASP A 51 -0.44 -15.87 -6.31
C ASP A 51 -0.03 -14.39 -6.25
N TYR A 52 0.98 -14.09 -5.44
CA TYR A 52 1.53 -12.72 -5.29
C TYR A 52 2.11 -12.16 -6.59
N PHE A 53 2.72 -13.01 -7.41
CA PHE A 53 3.42 -12.59 -8.63
C PHE A 53 2.52 -12.52 -9.87
N GLY A 54 1.43 -13.30 -9.90
CA GLY A 54 0.49 -13.34 -11.02
C GLY A 54 -0.76 -12.48 -10.82
N THR A 55 -1.03 -11.99 -9.61
CA THR A 55 -2.19 -11.14 -9.28
C THR A 55 -1.77 -9.82 -8.62
N ILE A 56 -2.11 -8.69 -9.23
CA ILE A 56 -1.93 -7.35 -8.65
C ILE A 56 -3.28 -6.81 -8.19
N TYR A 57 -3.38 -6.47 -6.91
CA TYR A 57 -4.52 -5.75 -6.35
C TYR A 57 -4.24 -4.26 -6.38
N TYR A 58 -5.10 -3.47 -7.00
CA TYR A 58 -4.99 -2.01 -6.98
C TYR A 58 -6.08 -1.42 -6.10
N LYS A 59 -5.76 -0.35 -5.37
CA LYS A 59 -6.74 0.33 -4.53
C LYS A 59 -7.57 1.29 -5.38
N GLU A 60 -8.81 0.93 -5.69
CA GLU A 60 -9.68 1.70 -6.62
C GLU A 60 -10.03 3.08 -6.06
N ASN A 61 -10.31 3.14 -4.76
CA ASN A 61 -10.68 4.37 -4.05
C ASN A 61 -9.50 5.15 -3.44
N ILE A 62 -8.25 4.86 -3.84
CA ILE A 62 -7.06 5.41 -3.16
C ILE A 62 -6.96 6.93 -3.24
N LEU A 63 -7.37 7.51 -4.37
CA LEU A 63 -7.30 8.95 -4.61
C LEU A 63 -8.23 9.72 -3.66
N SER A 64 -9.49 9.29 -3.55
CA SER A 64 -10.47 9.94 -2.67
C SER A 64 -10.10 9.79 -1.20
N CYS A 65 -9.54 8.64 -0.79
CA CYS A 65 -8.97 8.46 0.55
C CYS A 65 -7.81 9.42 0.80
N LEU A 66 -6.87 9.53 -0.14
CA LEU A 66 -5.67 10.36 0.01
C LEU A 66 -6.03 11.84 0.06
N GLU A 67 -6.91 12.32 -0.82
CA GLU A 67 -7.37 13.71 -0.82
C GLU A 67 -7.99 14.08 0.53
N LYS A 68 -8.89 13.24 1.06
CA LYS A 68 -9.53 13.46 2.36
C LYS A 68 -8.52 13.52 3.51
N GLU A 69 -7.49 12.68 3.48
CA GLU A 69 -6.47 12.64 4.53
C GLU A 69 -5.52 13.85 4.46
N LEU A 70 -5.07 14.22 3.26
CA LEU A 70 -4.18 15.36 3.05
C LEU A 70 -4.89 16.72 3.22
N SER A 71 -6.20 16.80 2.94
CA SER A 71 -7.00 18.02 3.13
C SER A 71 -7.35 18.27 4.60
N SER A 72 -7.04 17.34 5.50
CA SER A 72 -7.35 17.47 6.92
C SER A 72 -6.54 18.62 7.55
N PRO A 73 -7.14 19.52 8.34
CA PRO A 73 -6.40 20.57 9.03
C PRO A 73 -5.43 20.02 10.09
N LYS A 74 -5.54 18.73 10.44
CA LYS A 74 -4.60 18.04 11.35
C LYS A 74 -3.36 17.53 10.62
N TRP A 75 -3.36 17.53 9.29
CA TRP A 75 -2.23 17.09 8.49
C TRP A 75 -1.05 18.05 8.66
N LYS A 76 0.13 17.49 8.98
CA LYS A 76 1.33 18.27 9.30
C LYS A 76 2.32 18.38 8.15
N HIS A 77 1.94 17.95 6.94
CA HIS A 77 2.82 17.88 5.77
C HIS A 77 4.10 17.07 6.05
N GLU A 78 3.94 15.98 6.81
CA GLU A 78 5.04 15.06 7.11
C GLU A 78 5.45 14.28 5.86
N LEU A 79 6.70 13.80 5.83
CA LEU A 79 7.20 12.99 4.73
C LEU A 79 6.42 11.67 4.60
N VAL A 80 5.96 11.41 3.37
CA VAL A 80 5.25 10.20 2.96
C VAL A 80 6.14 9.38 2.05
N ASN A 81 6.38 8.12 2.40
CA ASN A 81 6.99 7.15 1.52
C ASN A 81 5.96 6.60 0.54
N ILE A 82 6.35 6.37 -0.71
CA ILE A 82 5.48 5.77 -1.74
C ILE A 82 6.05 4.42 -2.14
N GLY A 83 5.20 3.40 -2.18
CA GLY A 83 5.60 2.06 -2.60
C GLY A 83 6.31 1.25 -1.51
N GLY A 84 6.13 1.60 -0.24
CA GLY A 84 6.36 0.64 0.84
C GLY A 84 5.34 -0.49 0.79
N CYS A 85 5.70 -1.67 1.30
CA CYS A 85 4.76 -2.80 1.43
C CYS A 85 4.19 -2.93 2.85
N LEU A 86 4.03 -1.82 3.58
CA LEU A 86 3.32 -1.82 4.87
C LEU A 86 1.80 -1.63 4.68
#